data_AF-A0A349IJM0-F1
#
_entry.id   AF-A0A349IJM0-F1
#
_cell.length_a   1.000
_cell.length_b   1.000
_cell.length_c   1.000
_cell.angle_alpha   90.00
_cell.angle_beta   90.00
_cell.angle_gamma   90.00
#
_symmetry.space_group_name_H-M   'P 1'
#
loop_
_entity.id
_entity.type
_entity.pdbx_description
1 polymer ?
#
loop_
_entity_poly.entity_id
_entity_poly.type
_entity_poly.pdbx_seq_one_letter_code
_entity_poly.pdbx_strand_id
1 'polypeptide(L)'
;MIYVELFWAFFQIGAFSFGGGYAAMPLIQAQVIDKYHWMSMQSFTDLVTISQMTPGPIAINAATFVGNQVAGIPGAVIATIGDILPSCILVTILAFLYTRYRRLALLQEVLKTLRPAVVALIFAAGLQILVPAV
;
A
#
# COMPACT_ATOMS: atom_id res chain seq x y z
N MET A 1 -5.05 -19.30 -14.26
CA MET A 1 -3.83 -18.47 -14.27
C MET A 1 -4.08 -17.05 -13.76
N ILE A 2 -5.26 -16.49 -13.99
CA ILE A 2 -5.68 -15.18 -13.50
C ILE A 2 -5.40 -14.90 -12.01
N TYR A 3 -5.60 -15.89 -11.14
CA TYR A 3 -5.34 -15.75 -9.70
C TYR A 3 -3.85 -15.51 -9.37
N VAL A 4 -2.94 -16.17 -10.09
CA VAL A 4 -1.49 -16.00 -9.90
C VAL A 4 -1.06 -14.63 -10.41
N GLU A 5 -1.62 -14.19 -11.53
CA GLU A 5 -1.36 -12.86 -12.09
C GLU A 5 -1.87 -11.76 -11.17
N LEU A 6 -3.09 -11.90 -10.64
CA LEU A 6 -3.65 -11.02 -9.62
C LEU A 6 -2.75 -10.94 -8.39
N PHE A 7 -2.39 -12.09 -7.83
CA PHE A 7 -1.51 -12.15 -6.67
C PHE A 7 -0.19 -11.43 -6.94
N TRP A 8 0.45 -11.72 -8.08
CA TRP A 8 1.75 -11.15 -8.41
C TRP A 8 1.68 -9.65 -8.70
N ALA A 9 0.65 -9.19 -9.41
CA ALA A 9 0.43 -7.77 -9.67
C ALA A 9 0.29 -6.99 -8.36
N PHE A 10 -0.58 -7.44 -7.47
CA PHE A 10 -0.81 -6.79 -6.18
C PHE A 10 0.35 -6.98 -5.20
N PHE A 11 1.09 -8.08 -5.27
CA PHE A 11 2.34 -8.23 -4.53
C PHE A 11 3.41 -7.20 -4.93
N GLN A 12 3.53 -6.91 -6.22
CA GLN A 12 4.42 -5.84 -6.69
C GLN A 12 3.93 -4.47 -6.22
N ILE A 13 2.64 -4.19 -6.34
CA ILE A 13 2.05 -2.92 -5.89
C ILE A 13 2.30 -2.72 -4.39
N GLY A 14 1.99 -3.72 -3.57
CA GLY A 14 2.21 -3.68 -2.12
C GLY A 14 3.69 -3.56 -1.72
N ALA A 15 4.62 -4.08 -2.54
CA ALA A 15 6.05 -3.96 -2.30
C ALA A 15 6.63 -2.59 -2.70
N PHE A 16 6.05 -1.91 -3.70
CA PHE A 16 6.58 -0.69 -4.30
C PHE A 16 5.71 0.56 -4.10
N SER A 17 4.59 0.45 -3.39
CA SER A 17 3.72 1.57 -3.08
C SER A 17 4.27 2.43 -1.95
N PHE A 18 5.02 3.47 -2.30
CA PHE A 18 5.53 4.48 -1.36
C PHE A 18 4.74 5.79 -1.50
N GLY A 19 4.29 6.38 -0.38
CA GLY A 19 3.58 7.66 -0.38
C GLY A 19 2.07 7.61 -0.04
N GLY A 20 1.59 6.49 0.52
CA GLY A 20 0.21 6.35 0.99
C GLY A 20 -0.77 5.82 -0.07
N GLY A 21 -2.07 5.81 0.26
CA GLY A 21 -3.09 5.18 -0.57
C GLY A 21 -3.22 5.76 -1.98
N TYR A 22 -3.09 7.07 -2.15
CA TYR A 22 -3.16 7.72 -3.46
C TYR A 22 -1.92 7.50 -4.33
N ALA A 23 -0.75 7.34 -3.72
CA ALA A 23 0.48 7.01 -4.46
C ALA A 23 0.44 5.59 -5.05
N ALA A 24 -0.39 4.70 -4.49
CA ALA A 24 -0.61 3.36 -5.03
C ALA A 24 -1.47 3.37 -6.30
N MET A 25 -2.34 4.36 -6.50
CA MET A 25 -3.33 4.36 -7.59
C MET A 25 -2.70 4.29 -8.99
N PRO A 26 -1.65 5.06 -9.33
CA PRO A 26 -0.97 4.93 -10.62
C PRO A 26 -0.33 3.55 -10.83
N LEU A 27 0.18 2.92 -9.78
CA LEU A 27 0.76 1.57 -9.86
C LEU A 27 -0.32 0.52 -10.12
N ILE A 28 -1.47 0.64 -9.45
CA ILE A 28 -2.63 -0.22 -9.70
C ILE A 28 -3.12 -0.02 -11.13
N GLN A 29 -3.28 1.23 -11.59
CA GLN A 29 -3.70 1.55 -12.95
C GLN A 29 -2.76 0.92 -13.99
N ALA A 30 -1.44 1.06 -13.82
CA ALA A 30 -0.46 0.52 -14.75
C ALA A 30 -0.51 -1.01 -14.85
N GLN A 31 -0.75 -1.71 -13.74
CA GLN A 31 -0.87 -3.16 -13.76
C GLN A 31 -2.22 -3.59 -14.36
N VAL A 32 -3.31 -3.00 -13.89
CA VAL A 32 -4.68 -3.47 -14.15
C VAL A 32 -5.17 -3.06 -15.54
N ILE A 33 -4.80 -1.88 -16.01
CA ILE A 33 -5.19 -1.34 -17.31
C ILE A 33 -4.09 -1.58 -18.34
N ASP A 34 -2.89 -1.02 -18.12
CA ASP A 34 -1.87 -0.96 -19.18
C ASP A 34 -1.20 -2.32 -19.45
N LYS A 35 -0.99 -3.11 -18.40
CA LYS A 35 -0.32 -4.42 -18.53
C LYS A 35 -1.30 -5.55 -18.77
N TYR A 36 -2.24 -5.75 -17.84
CA TYR A 36 -3.14 -6.91 -17.86
C TYR A 36 -4.48 -6.66 -18.56
N HIS A 37 -4.83 -5.40 -18.86
CA HIS A 37 -6.05 -5.03 -19.59
C HIS A 37 -7.34 -5.64 -19.00
N TRP A 38 -7.40 -5.79 -17.68
CA TRP A 38 -8.52 -6.44 -17.00
C TRP A 38 -9.78 -5.56 -16.92
N MET A 39 -9.62 -4.24 -17.04
CA MET A 39 -10.74 -3.30 -17.01
C MET A 39 -10.42 -2.01 -17.76
N SER A 40 -11.47 -1.27 -18.09
CA SER A 40 -11.37 0.06 -18.71
C SER A 40 -11.00 1.14 -17.69
N MET A 41 -10.49 2.27 -18.17
CA MET A 41 -10.23 3.46 -17.33
C MET A 41 -11.48 3.97 -16.62
N GLN A 42 -12.65 3.85 -17.26
CA GLN A 42 -13.91 4.28 -16.67
C GLN A 42 -14.29 3.39 -15.49
N SER A 43 -14.23 2.07 -15.68
CA SER A 43 -14.47 1.09 -14.60
C SER A 43 -13.49 1.25 -13.45
N PHE A 44 -12.21 1.51 -13.75
CA PHE A 44 -11.20 1.77 -12.72
C PHE A 44 -11.52 3.03 -11.91
N THR A 45 -11.94 4.11 -12.57
CA THR A 45 -12.33 5.37 -11.89
C THR A 45 -13.54 5.18 -10.97
N ASP A 46 -14.54 4.40 -11.40
CA ASP A 46 -15.69 4.06 -10.57
C ASP A 46 -15.27 3.24 -9.34
N LEU A 47 -14.40 2.24 -9.52
CA LEU A 47 -13.86 1.45 -8.42
C LEU A 47 -13.03 2.27 -7.44
N VAL A 48 -12.22 3.21 -7.93
CA VAL A 48 -11.46 4.14 -7.08
C VAL A 48 -12.41 5.00 -6.25
N THR A 49 -13.52 5.46 -6.85
CA THR A 49 -14.55 6.22 -6.13
C THR A 49 -15.19 5.38 -5.01
N ILE A 50 -15.56 4.13 -5.30
CA ILE A 50 -16.11 3.20 -4.30
C ILE A 50 -15.08 2.94 -3.19
N SER A 51 -13.81 2.79 -3.55
CA SER A 51 -12.71 2.55 -2.61
C SER A 51 -12.50 3.70 -1.64
N GLN A 52 -12.76 4.94 -2.08
CA GLN A 52 -12.69 6.15 -1.26
C GLN A 52 -13.90 6.34 -0.35
N MET A 53 -15.09 5.90 -0.79
CA MET A 53 -16.30 5.93 0.05
C MET A 53 -16.28 4.86 1.15
N THR A 54 -15.56 3.76 0.91
CA THR A 54 -15.42 2.67 1.87
C THR A 54 -14.41 3.04 2.96
N PRO A 55 -14.73 2.88 4.26
CA PRO A 55 -13.76 3.15 5.31
C PRO A 55 -12.55 2.21 5.21
N GLY A 56 -11.36 2.74 5.41
CA GLY A 56 -10.10 1.98 5.44
C GLY A 56 -9.05 2.47 4.44
N PRO A 57 -7.94 1.72 4.29
CA PRO A 57 -6.85 2.10 3.39
C PRO A 57 -7.29 1.98 1.92
N ILE A 58 -7.23 3.10 1.19
CA ILE A 58 -7.72 3.19 -0.19
C ILE A 58 -7.02 2.15 -1.11
N ALA A 59 -5.72 1.91 -0.93
CA ALA A 59 -4.97 0.93 -1.74
C ALA A 59 -5.50 -0.50 -1.56
N ILE A 60 -5.77 -0.91 -0.31
CA ILE A 60 -6.29 -2.24 0.03
C ILE A 60 -7.73 -2.38 -0.48
N ASN A 61 -8.56 -1.35 -0.30
CA ASN A 61 -9.92 -1.32 -0.82
C ASN A 61 -9.92 -1.47 -2.34
N ALA A 62 -9.09 -0.69 -3.04
CA ALA A 62 -8.95 -0.78 -4.49
C ALA A 62 -8.47 -2.17 -4.94
N ALA A 63 -7.48 -2.75 -4.28
CA ALA A 63 -7.03 -4.12 -4.57
C ALA A 63 -8.16 -5.15 -4.42
N THR A 64 -8.94 -5.03 -3.34
CA THR A 64 -10.07 -5.92 -3.05
C THR A 64 -11.16 -5.81 -4.10
N PHE A 65 -11.56 -4.58 -4.46
CA PHE A 65 -12.61 -4.36 -5.44
C PHE A 65 -12.18 -4.71 -6.86
N VAL A 66 -10.93 -4.41 -7.24
CA VAL A 66 -10.36 -4.83 -8.52
C VAL A 66 -10.31 -6.36 -8.59
N GLY A 67 -9.79 -7.03 -7.56
CA GLY A 67 -9.77 -8.49 -7.51
C GLY A 67 -11.18 -9.09 -7.60
N ASN A 68 -12.17 -8.47 -6.95
CA ASN A 68 -13.57 -8.89 -7.04
C ASN A 68 -14.12 -8.73 -8.46
N GLN A 69 -13.78 -7.64 -9.14
CA GLN A 69 -14.27 -7.40 -10.49
C GLN A 69 -13.67 -8.35 -11.52
N VAL A 70 -12.40 -8.76 -11.32
CA VAL A 70 -11.65 -9.62 -12.25
C VAL A 70 -11.97 -11.10 -12.08
N ALA A 71 -12.05 -11.59 -10.84
CA ALA A 71 -12.24 -13.03 -10.57
C ALA A 71 -13.21 -13.33 -9.42
N GLY A 72 -14.11 -12.40 -9.10
CA GLY A 72 -15.11 -12.55 -8.02
C GLY A 72 -14.48 -12.55 -6.62
N ILE A 73 -15.26 -13.01 -5.65
CA ILE A 73 -14.84 -13.11 -4.23
C ILE A 73 -13.44 -13.75 -4.04
N PRO A 74 -13.09 -14.88 -4.69
CA PRO A 74 -11.74 -15.44 -4.53
C PRO A 74 -10.66 -14.53 -5.11
N GLY A 75 -10.94 -13.81 -6.20
CA GLY A 75 -10.04 -12.79 -6.74
C GLY A 75 -9.82 -11.63 -5.76
N ALA A 76 -10.87 -11.20 -5.07
CA ALA A 76 -10.80 -10.16 -4.05
C ALA A 76 -9.81 -10.56 -2.94
N VAL A 77 -10.00 -11.74 -2.34
CA VAL A 77 -9.13 -12.25 -1.27
C VAL A 77 -7.68 -12.35 -1.72
N ILE A 78 -7.44 -12.85 -2.93
CA ILE A 78 -6.08 -13.06 -3.45
C ILE A 78 -5.38 -11.72 -3.73
N ALA A 79 -6.09 -10.74 -4.30
CA ALA A 79 -5.55 -9.40 -4.52
C ALA A 79 -5.21 -8.71 -3.20
N THR A 80 -6.12 -8.76 -2.21
CA THR A 80 -5.91 -8.18 -0.88
C THR A 80 -4.71 -8.83 -0.17
N ILE A 81 -4.60 -10.15 -0.21
CA ILE A 81 -3.45 -10.85 0.39
C ILE A 81 -2.18 -10.48 -0.35
N GLY A 82 -2.19 -10.47 -1.69
CA GLY A 82 -1.05 -10.04 -2.50
C GLY A 82 -0.53 -8.67 -2.08
N ASP A 83 -1.41 -7.69 -1.92
CA ASP A 83 -1.07 -6.31 -1.53
C ASP A 83 -0.48 -6.20 -0.10
N ILE A 84 -1.05 -6.93 0.86
CA ILE A 84 -0.65 -6.80 2.28
C ILE A 84 0.61 -7.61 2.62
N LEU A 85 0.79 -8.77 1.98
CA LEU A 85 1.86 -9.72 2.28
C LEU A 85 3.29 -9.12 2.24
N PRO A 86 3.71 -8.33 1.25
CA PRO A 86 5.06 -7.76 1.22
C PRO A 86 5.34 -6.88 2.43
N SER A 87 4.38 -6.05 2.84
CA SER A 87 4.48 -5.21 4.04
C SER A 87 4.58 -6.06 5.32
N CYS A 88 3.77 -7.11 5.44
CA CYS A 88 3.84 -8.05 6.56
C CYS A 88 5.21 -8.75 6.66
N ILE A 89 5.76 -9.20 5.53
CA ILE A 89 7.09 -9.84 5.48
C ILE A 89 8.17 -8.86 5.94
N LEU A 90 8.18 -7.64 5.38
CA LEU A 90 9.17 -6.62 5.72
C LEU A 90 9.13 -6.24 7.20
N VAL A 91 7.94 -5.98 7.74
CA VAL A 91 7.77 -5.61 9.15
C VAL A 91 8.20 -6.76 10.07
N THR A 92 7.87 -8.00 9.72
CA THR A 92 8.26 -9.18 10.52
C THR A 92 9.78 -9.35 10.55
N ILE A 93 10.46 -9.19 9.40
CA ILE A 93 11.92 -9.25 9.33
C ILE A 93 12.55 -8.14 10.18
N LEU A 94 12.06 -6.91 10.05
CA LEU A 94 12.56 -5.78 10.85
C LEU A 94 12.33 -5.97 12.35
N ALA A 95 11.17 -6.49 12.75
CA ALA A 95 10.87 -6.80 14.14
C ALA A 95 11.79 -7.90 14.72
N PHE A 96 12.08 -8.93 13.93
CA PHE A 96 13.04 -9.97 14.30
C PHE A 96 14.46 -9.41 14.47
N LEU A 97 14.93 -8.60 13.51
CA LEU A 97 16.24 -7.94 13.61
C LEU A 97 16.30 -7.01 14.82
N TYR A 98 15.26 -6.21 15.04
CA TYR A 98 15.19 -5.32 16.19
C TYR A 98 15.28 -6.10 17.51
N THR A 99 14.51 -7.16 17.69
CA THR A 99 14.54 -7.95 18.93
C THR A 99 15.90 -8.63 19.15
N ARG A 100 16.56 -9.08 18.09
CA ARG A 100 17.90 -9.70 18.15
C ARG A 100 18.99 -8.69 18.54
N TYR A 101 18.93 -7.46 18.02
CA TYR A 101 19.97 -6.44 18.14
C TYR A 101 19.66 -5.31 19.13
N ARG A 102 18.51 -5.34 19.83
CA ARG A 102 18.07 -4.27 20.75
C ARG A 102 19.06 -3.92 21.86
N ARG A 103 20.02 -4.79 22.18
CA ARG A 103 21.03 -4.56 23.24
C ARG A 103 22.23 -3.74 22.76
N LEU A 104 22.38 -3.51 21.45
CA LEU A 104 23.42 -2.65 20.91
C LEU A 104 23.09 -1.18 21.22
N ALA A 105 23.98 -0.50 21.95
CA ALA A 105 23.82 0.92 22.29
C ALA A 105 23.61 1.79 21.05
N LEU A 106 24.32 1.49 19.96
CA LEU A 106 24.22 2.20 18.68
C LEU A 106 22.79 2.14 18.10
N LEU A 107 22.13 0.98 18.16
CA LEU A 107 20.75 0.83 17.68
C LEU A 107 19.76 1.64 18.53
N GLN A 108 19.96 1.67 19.85
CA GLN A 108 19.11 2.44 20.76
C GLN A 108 19.25 3.95 20.53
N GLU A 109 20.48 4.45 20.35
CA GLU A 109 20.74 5.86 20.06
C GLU A 109 20.14 6.29 18.72
N VAL A 110 20.28 5.48 17.66
CA VAL A 110 19.66 5.75 16.35
C VAL A 110 18.14 5.80 16.46
N LEU A 111 17.50 4.84 17.16
CA LEU A 111 16.05 4.86 17.32
C LEU A 111 15.57 6.04 18.18
N LYS A 112 16.37 6.47 19.16
CA LYS A 112 16.07 7.61 20.02
C LYS A 112 16.08 8.93 19.25
N THR A 113 17.00 9.09 18.29
CA THR A 113 17.05 10.27 17.40
C THR A 113 16.04 10.18 16.26
N LEU A 114 15.68 8.97 15.81
CA LEU A 114 14.68 8.77 14.77
C LEU A 114 13.28 9.24 15.21
N ARG A 115 12.89 9.00 16.47
CA ARG A 115 11.58 9.39 17.02
C ARG A 115 11.23 10.87 16.81
N PRO A 116 12.02 11.85 17.28
CA PRO A 116 11.72 13.26 17.05
C PRO A 116 11.80 13.65 15.57
N ALA A 117 12.65 13.00 14.76
CA ALA A 117 12.68 13.23 13.31
C ALA A 117 11.36 12.82 12.63
N VAL A 118 10.80 11.66 13.00
CA VAL A 118 9.49 11.21 12.50
C VAL A 118 8.37 12.17 12.94
N VAL A 119 8.40 12.63 14.19
CA VAL A 119 7.42 13.63 14.67
C VAL A 119 7.52 14.93 13.87
N ALA A 120 8.74 15.41 13.60
CA ALA A 120 8.96 16.61 12.78
C ALA A 120 8.48 16.42 11.34
N LEU A 121 8.71 15.25 10.72
CA LEU A 121 8.22 14.94 9.37
C LEU A 121 6.70 14.89 9.31
N ILE A 122 6.03 14.24 10.28
CA ILE A 122 4.57 14.20 10.36
C ILE A 122 4.00 15.61 10.58
N PHE A 123 4.63 16.40 11.45
CA PHE A 123 4.22 17.78 11.70
C PHE A 123 4.39 18.65 10.45
N ALA A 124 5.50 18.52 9.72
CA ALA A 124 5.73 19.22 8.46
C ALA A 124 4.71 18.84 7.38
N ALA A 125 4.39 17.55 7.25
CA ALA A 125 3.33 17.09 6.35
C ALA A 125 1.95 17.65 6.76
N GLY A 126 1.67 17.71 8.06
CA GLY A 126 0.46 18.34 8.60
C GLY A 126 0.38 19.84 8.29
N LEU A 127 1.50 20.57 8.43
CA LEU A 127 1.60 21.97 8.04
C LEU A 127 1.39 22.18 6.54
N GLN A 128 1.94 21.32 5.68
CA GLN A 128 1.69 21.37 4.23
C GLN A 128 0.20 21.23 3.88
N ILE A 129 -0.54 20.39 4.60
CA ILE A 129 -1.99 20.25 4.40
C ILE A 129 -2.72 21.52 4.88
N LEU A 130 -2.25 22.14 5.96
CA LEU A 130 -2.87 23.30 6.59
C LEU A 130 -2.61 24.63 5.89
N VAL A 131 -1.47 24.78 5.22
CA VAL A 131 -1.16 25.92 4.35
C VAL A 131 -1.82 25.62 3.01
N PRO A 132 -3.08 26.03 2.78
CA PRO A 132 -3.80 25.62 1.60
C PRO A 132 -3.14 26.29 0.39
N ALA A 133 -3.08 25.51 -0.69
CA ALA A 133 -3.08 25.94 -2.08
C ALA A 133 -3.46 27.42 -2.29
N VAL A 134 -2.43 28.27 -2.38
CA VAL A 134 -2.46 29.48 -3.21
C VAL A 134 -1.77 29.13 -4.52
#